data_AF-A0A7C3NFP5-F1
#
_entry.id   AF-A0A7C3NFP5-F1
#
_cell.length_a   1.000
_cell.length_b   1.000
_cell.length_c   1.000
_cell.angle_alpha   90.00
_cell.angle_beta   90.00
_cell.angle_gamma   90.00
#
_symmetry.space_group_name_H-M   'P 1'
#
loop_
_entity.id
_entity.type
_entity.pdbx_description
1 polymer ?
#
loop_
_entity_poly.entity_id
_entity_poly.type
_entity_poly.pdbx_seq_one_letter_code
_entity_poly.pdbx_strand_id
1 'polypeptide(L)'
;MDSYDYVEVKRPPSASGSQDLIWNVLTILVLLATFICGLAILSILVNPNSALNPFPPPTMPERVVLPTATVTPRFKLEPTWTPEPTPEPSLTPTQKPTSTVFLTEVPAGPVTETPTASPTLKAGQFSFVLQQGSPQAIPNVIRTEAGCNWMGVAGQAFSLNKSPVVGLFIQLGGTLNGQLFETLLSMTGTAIEYGQGGYEFVIADKPIASSKTLWVQLLDQSNMPLSDKIYFDTYAECEKNLILINFTQVK
;
A
#
# COMPACT_ATOMS: atom_id res chain seq x y z
N MET A 1 92.08 49.31 -15.21
CA MET A 1 90.63 49.60 -15.16
C MET A 1 90.01 48.86 -16.33
N ASP A 2 89.51 47.66 -16.10
CA ASP A 2 88.88 46.86 -17.15
C ASP A 2 87.40 47.21 -17.24
N SER A 3 87.01 47.66 -18.44
CA SER A 3 85.65 48.04 -18.81
C SER A 3 84.81 46.78 -18.94
N TYR A 4 83.79 46.64 -18.09
CA TYR A 4 82.79 45.59 -18.23
C TYR A 4 81.86 45.94 -19.39
N ASP A 5 81.90 45.09 -20.42
CA ASP A 5 81.03 45.16 -21.58
C ASP A 5 79.67 44.56 -21.21
N TYR A 6 78.64 45.41 -21.12
CA TYR A 6 77.27 44.97 -20.88
C TYR A 6 76.70 44.42 -22.18
N VAL A 7 76.70 43.10 -22.33
CA VAL A 7 75.98 42.44 -23.41
C VAL A 7 74.48 42.56 -23.12
N GLU A 8 73.84 43.50 -23.80
CA GLU A 8 72.41 43.68 -23.76
C GLU A 8 71.74 42.50 -24.49
N VAL A 9 71.34 41.49 -23.71
CA VAL A 9 70.63 40.31 -24.23
C VAL A 9 69.25 40.77 -24.73
N LYS A 10 69.13 41.00 -26.05
CA LYS A 10 67.83 41.16 -26.70
C LYS A 10 67.01 39.89 -26.45
N ARG A 11 66.01 40.00 -25.56
CA ARG A 11 65.01 38.95 -25.37
C ARG A 11 64.35 38.66 -26.73
N PRO A 12 64.23 37.39 -27.14
CA PRO A 12 63.55 37.05 -28.37
C PRO A 12 62.11 37.59 -28.32
N PRO A 13 61.55 38.11 -29.44
CA PRO A 13 60.16 38.52 -29.47
C PRO A 13 59.30 37.33 -29.08
N SER A 14 58.46 37.51 -28.06
CA SER A 14 57.50 36.51 -27.59
C SER A 14 56.60 36.08 -28.74
N ALA A 15 56.85 34.88 -29.26
CA ALA A 15 56.06 34.27 -30.32
C ALA A 15 55.03 33.32 -29.68
N SER A 16 54.06 33.85 -28.92
CA SER A 16 52.94 33.02 -28.43
C SER A 16 51.61 33.76 -28.27
N GLY A 17 51.46 34.95 -28.85
CA GLY A 17 50.25 35.76 -28.69
C GLY A 17 48.94 35.04 -29.04
N SER A 18 48.93 34.13 -30.02
CA SER A 18 47.71 33.41 -30.45
C SER A 18 47.36 32.19 -29.59
N GLN A 19 48.35 31.44 -29.10
CA GLN A 19 48.06 30.27 -28.26
C GLN A 19 47.60 30.69 -26.87
N ASP A 20 48.23 31.72 -26.29
CA ASP A 20 47.81 32.28 -25.02
C ASP A 20 46.40 32.90 -25.11
N LEU A 21 46.06 33.52 -26.25
CA LEU A 21 44.70 34.01 -26.52
C LEU A 21 43.66 32.87 -26.55
N ILE A 22 43.98 31.76 -27.21
CA ILE A 22 43.07 30.60 -27.27
C ILE A 22 42.82 30.04 -25.88
N TRP A 23 43.86 29.88 -25.05
CA TRP A 23 43.72 29.40 -23.68
C TRP A 23 42.94 30.39 -22.79
N ASN A 24 43.17 31.69 -22.94
CA ASN A 24 42.42 32.71 -22.21
C ASN A 24 40.94 32.74 -22.62
N VAL A 25 40.63 32.57 -23.91
CA VAL A 25 39.23 32.48 -24.38
C VAL A 25 38.57 31.19 -23.86
N LEU A 26 39.29 30.06 -23.90
CA LEU A 26 38.76 28.80 -23.40
C LEU A 26 38.48 28.84 -21.89
N THR A 27 39.38 29.45 -21.10
CA THR A 27 39.16 29.60 -19.65
C THR A 27 37.97 30.49 -19.35
N ILE A 28 37.78 31.60 -20.07
CA ILE A 28 36.59 32.46 -19.95
C ILE A 28 35.32 31.69 -20.28
N LEU A 29 35.31 30.88 -21.35
CA LEU A 29 34.15 30.07 -21.73
C LEU A 29 33.79 29.03 -20.67
N VAL A 30 34.79 28.35 -20.09
CA VAL A 30 34.56 27.39 -19.01
C VAL A 30 34.00 28.09 -17.77
N LEU A 31 34.56 29.23 -17.38
CA LEU A 31 34.05 30.01 -16.24
C LEU A 31 32.60 30.45 -16.46
N LEU A 32 32.28 30.95 -17.66
CA LEU A 32 30.93 31.36 -18.01
C LEU A 32 29.95 30.17 -18.01
N ALA A 33 30.35 29.02 -18.53
CA ALA A 33 29.55 27.79 -18.48
C ALA A 33 29.30 27.34 -17.04
N THR A 34 30.33 27.34 -16.17
CA THR A 34 30.17 26.98 -14.75
C THR A 34 29.24 27.94 -14.02
N PHE A 35 29.30 29.23 -14.33
CA PHE A 35 28.41 30.24 -13.76
C PHE A 35 26.96 30.01 -14.19
N ILE A 36 26.71 29.73 -15.47
CA ILE A 36 25.38 29.41 -15.99
C ILE A 36 24.81 28.14 -15.34
N CYS A 37 25.62 27.09 -15.20
CA CYS A 37 25.22 25.87 -14.50
C CYS A 37 24.86 26.16 -13.03
N GLY A 38 25.66 26.98 -12.35
CA GLY A 38 25.37 27.40 -10.97
C GLY A 38 24.04 28.15 -10.85
N LEU A 39 23.75 29.08 -11.76
CA LEU A 39 22.47 29.79 -11.80
C LEU A 39 21.30 28.85 -12.10
N ALA A 40 21.46 27.89 -13.01
CA ALA A 40 20.44 26.90 -13.31
C ALA A 40 20.11 26.05 -12.08
N ILE A 41 21.13 25.54 -11.37
CA ILE A 41 20.95 24.78 -10.13
C ILE A 41 20.27 25.63 -9.06
N LEU A 42 20.72 26.87 -8.84
CA LEU A 42 20.10 27.78 -7.88
C LEU A 42 18.62 28.04 -8.22
N SER A 43 18.29 28.22 -9.51
CA SER A 43 16.91 28.42 -9.95
C SER A 43 16.00 27.23 -9.65
N ILE A 44 16.54 26.00 -9.79
CA ILE A 44 15.83 24.76 -9.46
C ILE A 44 15.60 24.64 -7.95
N LEU A 45 16.57 25.06 -7.13
CA LEU A 45 16.42 25.04 -5.68
C LEU A 45 15.40 26.06 -5.17
N VAL A 46 15.33 27.24 -5.79
CA VAL A 46 14.35 28.29 -5.44
C VAL A 46 12.94 27.94 -5.94
N ASN A 47 12.84 27.37 -7.14
CA ASN A 47 11.58 26.91 -7.73
C ASN A 47 11.70 25.48 -8.26
N PRO A 48 11.42 24.46 -7.43
CA PRO A 48 11.54 23.06 -7.82
C PRO A 48 10.54 22.65 -8.91
N ASN A 49 9.49 23.44 -9.14
CA ASN A 49 8.50 23.20 -10.20
C ASN A 49 8.84 23.92 -11.53
N SER A 50 10.05 24.50 -11.65
CA SER A 50 10.50 25.18 -12.88
C SER A 50 10.66 24.19 -14.04
N ALA A 51 10.40 24.66 -15.28
CA ALA A 51 10.61 23.88 -16.50
C ALA A 51 12.08 23.49 -16.75
N LEU A 52 13.04 24.14 -16.08
CA LEU A 52 14.45 23.79 -16.11
C LEU A 52 14.80 22.60 -15.20
N ASN A 53 13.91 22.19 -14.29
CA ASN A 53 14.12 21.03 -13.45
C ASN A 53 13.72 19.75 -14.20
N PRO A 54 14.67 18.85 -14.55
CA PRO A 54 14.33 17.57 -15.19
C PRO A 54 13.59 16.59 -14.27
N PHE A 55 13.57 16.86 -12.96
CA PHE A 55 12.90 16.05 -11.95
C PHE A 55 11.98 16.93 -11.07
N PRO A 56 10.90 17.52 -11.63
CA PRO A 56 9.96 18.28 -10.84
C PRO A 56 9.29 17.34 -9.81
N PRO A 57 9.03 17.80 -8.58
CA PRO A 57 8.32 17.00 -7.60
C PRO A 57 6.92 16.65 -8.13
N PRO A 58 6.32 15.53 -7.72
CA PRO A 58 4.97 15.16 -8.14
C PRO A 58 4.01 16.30 -7.84
N THR A 59 3.33 16.81 -8.86
CA THR A 59 2.24 17.78 -8.68
C THR A 59 1.20 17.12 -7.80
N MET A 60 0.97 17.65 -6.61
CA MET A 60 -0.10 17.17 -5.73
C MET A 60 -1.41 17.21 -6.52
N PRO A 61 -2.22 16.14 -6.49
CA PRO A 61 -3.53 16.19 -7.11
C PRO A 61 -4.30 17.37 -6.52
N GLU A 62 -4.98 18.10 -7.39
CA GLU A 62 -5.83 19.21 -6.98
C GLU A 62 -6.81 18.70 -5.91
N ARG A 63 -6.88 19.40 -4.78
CA ARG A 63 -7.69 18.98 -3.64
C ARG A 63 -9.12 18.82 -4.11
N VAL A 64 -9.59 17.58 -4.20
CA VAL A 64 -11.00 17.27 -4.47
C VAL A 64 -11.81 17.87 -3.32
N VAL A 65 -12.44 19.01 -3.58
CA VAL A 65 -13.42 19.59 -2.67
C VAL A 65 -14.67 18.72 -2.84
N LEU A 66 -14.82 17.72 -1.96
CA LEU A 66 -16.10 17.03 -1.88
C LEU A 66 -17.17 18.08 -1.53
N PRO A 67 -18.34 18.06 -2.19
CA PRO A 67 -19.44 18.92 -1.79
C PRO A 67 -19.73 18.63 -0.32
N THR A 68 -19.59 19.65 0.54
CA THR A 68 -20.06 19.57 1.92
C THR A 68 -21.52 19.19 1.86
N ALA A 69 -21.88 18.04 2.43
CA ALA A 69 -23.27 17.67 2.60
C ALA A 69 -23.92 18.71 3.52
N THR A 70 -24.52 19.74 2.93
CA THR A 70 -25.44 20.62 3.66
C THR A 70 -26.57 19.71 4.10
N VAL A 71 -26.59 19.40 5.41
CA VAL A 71 -27.68 18.66 6.05
C VAL A 71 -28.94 19.48 5.87
N THR A 72 -29.66 19.23 4.79
CA THR A 72 -31.01 19.74 4.60
C THR A 72 -31.89 18.77 5.36
N PRO A 73 -32.46 19.15 6.52
CA PRO A 73 -33.34 18.25 7.26
C PRO A 73 -34.53 17.93 6.36
N ARG A 74 -34.60 16.68 5.87
CA ARG A 74 -35.72 16.18 5.06
C ARG A 74 -36.97 15.89 5.89
N PHE A 75 -36.89 16.02 7.21
CA PHE A 75 -38.01 15.79 8.10
C PHE A 75 -38.42 17.11 8.75
N LYS A 76 -39.47 17.71 8.18
CA LYS A 76 -40.34 18.60 8.93
C LYS A 76 -41.18 17.67 9.81
N LEU A 77 -40.95 17.69 11.12
CA LEU A 77 -41.79 16.93 12.05
C LEU A 77 -43.23 17.43 11.88
N GLU A 78 -44.10 16.53 11.43
CA GLU A 78 -45.55 16.77 11.40
C GLU A 78 -46.08 16.80 12.84
N PRO A 79 -47.11 17.63 13.12
CA PRO A 79 -47.65 17.76 14.47
C PRO A 79 -48.23 16.44 14.99
N THR A 80 -47.91 16.19 16.26
CA THR A 80 -48.34 15.18 17.23
C THR A 80 -49.65 14.45 16.91
N TRP A 81 -49.58 13.11 16.85
CA TRP A 81 -50.76 12.25 16.91
C TRP A 81 -51.28 12.16 18.34
N THR A 82 -52.53 12.60 18.52
CA THR A 82 -53.41 12.23 19.63
C THR A 82 -53.56 10.70 19.65
N PRO A 83 -53.47 10.01 20.79
CA PRO A 83 -53.71 8.56 20.82
C PRO A 83 -55.17 8.27 20.45
N GLU A 84 -55.37 7.60 19.32
CA GLU A 84 -56.65 7.04 18.91
C GLU A 84 -56.90 5.74 19.71
N PRO A 85 -58.13 5.48 20.20
CA PRO A 85 -58.41 4.31 21.01
C PRO A 85 -58.23 3.01 20.20
N THR A 86 -57.34 2.16 20.71
CA THR A 86 -57.08 0.80 20.20
C THR A 86 -58.37 -0.04 20.20
N PRO A 87 -58.81 -0.59 19.05
CA PRO A 87 -59.91 -1.55 19.04
C PRO A 87 -59.48 -2.87 19.71
N GLU A 88 -60.39 -3.43 20.50
CA GLU A 88 -60.21 -4.69 21.24
C GLU A 88 -59.96 -5.87 20.28
N PRO A 89 -59.06 -6.82 20.61
CA PRO A 89 -58.73 -7.92 19.71
C PRO A 89 -59.92 -8.86 19.51
N SER A 90 -60.37 -8.98 18.26
CA SER A 90 -61.35 -9.99 17.85
C SER A 90 -60.67 -11.36 17.65
N LEU A 91 -61.23 -12.39 18.27
CA LEU A 91 -60.78 -13.77 18.14
C LEU A 91 -60.96 -14.24 16.69
N THR A 92 -59.85 -14.31 15.96
CA THR A 92 -59.81 -14.91 14.62
C THR A 92 -59.70 -16.43 14.77
N PRO A 93 -60.56 -17.24 14.12
CA PRO A 93 -60.48 -18.70 14.23
C PRO A 93 -59.16 -19.20 13.64
N THR A 94 -58.35 -19.83 14.49
CA THR A 94 -57.11 -20.50 14.09
C THR A 94 -57.46 -21.72 13.25
N GLN A 95 -57.00 -21.76 11.99
CA GLN A 95 -57.17 -22.94 11.16
C GLN A 95 -56.35 -24.10 11.73
N LYS A 96 -56.99 -25.26 11.87
CA LYS A 96 -56.38 -26.52 12.32
C LYS A 96 -55.29 -26.95 11.33
N PRO A 97 -54.15 -27.50 11.79
CA PRO A 97 -53.10 -27.96 10.89
C PRO A 97 -53.63 -29.04 9.93
N THR A 98 -53.50 -28.77 8.63
CA THR A 98 -53.71 -29.75 7.57
C THR A 98 -52.51 -30.68 7.52
N SER A 99 -52.77 -31.99 7.65
CA SER A 99 -51.75 -33.04 7.50
C SER A 99 -51.08 -32.90 6.14
N THR A 100 -49.78 -32.56 6.14
CA THR A 100 -48.96 -32.52 4.94
C THR A 100 -48.34 -33.89 4.73
N VAL A 101 -48.43 -34.35 3.48
CA VAL A 101 -48.15 -35.68 2.97
C VAL A 101 -46.72 -36.16 3.28
N PHE A 102 -46.58 -37.45 3.62
CA PHE A 102 -45.30 -38.15 3.76
C PHE A 102 -44.44 -38.01 2.49
N LEU A 103 -43.24 -37.47 2.64
CA LEU A 103 -42.17 -37.55 1.64
C LEU A 103 -41.69 -39.01 1.55
N THR A 104 -41.71 -39.54 0.33
CA THR A 104 -41.09 -40.82 -0.02
C THR A 104 -39.58 -40.73 0.19
N GLU A 105 -39.01 -41.65 0.97
CA GLU A 105 -37.57 -41.81 1.15
C GLU A 105 -36.89 -42.09 -0.20
N VAL A 106 -36.10 -41.11 -0.67
CA VAL A 106 -35.05 -41.36 -1.66
C VAL A 106 -33.85 -41.94 -0.88
N PRO A 107 -33.24 -43.05 -1.30
CA PRO A 107 -32.12 -43.63 -0.59
C PRO A 107 -30.96 -42.63 -0.47
N ALA A 108 -30.58 -42.31 0.76
CA ALA A 108 -29.40 -41.53 1.09
C ALA A 108 -28.14 -42.31 0.67
N GLY A 109 -27.54 -41.94 -0.46
CA GLY A 109 -26.13 -42.22 -0.70
C GLY A 109 -25.30 -41.40 0.29
N PRO A 110 -24.18 -41.93 0.82
CA PRO A 110 -23.32 -41.17 1.71
C PRO A 110 -22.63 -40.04 0.91
N VAL A 111 -23.17 -38.83 1.00
CA VAL A 111 -22.39 -37.61 0.72
C VAL A 111 -21.45 -37.41 1.90
N THR A 112 -20.33 -38.12 1.86
CA THR A 112 -19.12 -37.68 2.53
C THR A 112 -18.73 -36.36 1.87
N GLU A 113 -19.01 -35.24 2.53
CA GLU A 113 -18.33 -33.97 2.27
C GLU A 113 -16.84 -34.18 2.62
N THR A 114 -16.13 -34.79 1.67
CA THR A 114 -14.69 -34.67 1.62
C THR A 114 -14.45 -33.20 1.27
N PRO A 115 -13.69 -32.43 2.06
CA PRO A 115 -13.26 -31.13 1.60
C PRO A 115 -12.53 -31.37 0.28
N THR A 116 -13.12 -30.90 -0.83
CA THR A 116 -12.45 -30.89 -2.12
C THR A 116 -11.12 -30.20 -1.85
N ALA A 117 -10.04 -30.98 -1.88
CA ALA A 117 -8.71 -30.44 -1.92
C ALA A 117 -8.67 -29.59 -3.18
N SER A 118 -8.86 -28.27 -3.01
CA SER A 118 -8.29 -27.28 -3.92
C SER A 118 -6.89 -27.78 -4.23
N PRO A 119 -6.46 -27.82 -5.51
CA PRO A 119 -5.17 -28.36 -5.87
C PRO A 119 -4.14 -27.65 -5.00
N THR A 120 -3.65 -28.37 -3.98
CA THR A 120 -2.60 -27.89 -3.12
C THR A 120 -1.39 -28.04 -4.01
N LEU A 121 -1.10 -26.99 -4.79
CA LEU A 121 0.17 -26.86 -5.48
C LEU A 121 1.21 -27.13 -4.39
N LYS A 122 1.89 -28.27 -4.50
CA LYS A 122 2.83 -28.76 -3.48
C LYS A 122 3.72 -27.61 -3.03
N ALA A 123 3.93 -27.50 -1.71
CA ALA A 123 5.00 -26.70 -1.12
C ALA A 123 6.28 -26.91 -1.94
N GLY A 124 6.72 -25.87 -2.65
CA GLY A 124 7.81 -25.90 -3.62
C GLY A 124 7.47 -25.39 -5.04
N GLN A 125 6.19 -25.18 -5.38
CA GLN A 125 5.81 -24.63 -6.70
C GLN A 125 5.76 -23.11 -6.75
N PHE A 126 5.45 -22.44 -5.65
CA PHE A 126 5.35 -21.00 -5.58
C PHE A 126 6.70 -20.29 -5.52
N SER A 127 6.79 -19.11 -6.14
CA SER A 127 8.02 -18.31 -6.15
C SER A 127 8.23 -17.57 -4.84
N PHE A 128 7.17 -17.37 -4.04
CA PHE A 128 7.21 -16.73 -2.73
C PHE A 128 6.68 -17.64 -1.63
N VAL A 129 7.32 -17.56 -0.47
CA VAL A 129 6.91 -18.23 0.77
C VAL A 129 6.81 -17.21 1.90
N LEU A 130 6.14 -17.62 2.98
CA LEU A 130 6.10 -16.88 4.23
C LEU A 130 7.51 -16.69 4.78
N GLN A 131 7.88 -15.45 5.11
CA GLN A 131 9.19 -15.15 5.70
C GLN A 131 9.28 -15.78 7.10
N GLN A 132 10.46 -16.32 7.43
CA GLN A 132 10.73 -16.86 8.76
C GLN A 132 10.44 -15.80 9.84
N GLY A 133 9.67 -16.19 10.84
CA GLY A 133 9.24 -15.31 11.93
C GLY A 133 7.89 -14.65 11.71
N SER A 134 7.29 -14.69 10.51
CA SER A 134 5.90 -14.27 10.25
C SER A 134 4.91 -15.45 10.34
N PRO A 135 3.60 -15.23 10.55
CA PRO A 135 2.97 -13.99 11.00
C PRO A 135 3.38 -13.57 12.41
N GLN A 136 3.41 -12.27 12.69
CA GLN A 136 3.59 -11.74 14.05
C GLN A 136 2.45 -10.82 14.42
N ALA A 137 1.89 -11.01 15.61
CA ALA A 137 0.94 -10.06 16.18
C ALA A 137 1.70 -9.07 17.05
N ILE A 138 1.56 -7.78 16.73
CA ILE A 138 2.21 -6.68 17.43
C ILE A 138 1.18 -5.58 17.74
N PRO A 139 1.52 -4.62 18.62
CA PRO A 139 0.72 -3.42 18.77
C PRO A 139 0.74 -2.61 17.48
N ASN A 140 -0.34 -1.91 17.20
CA ASN A 140 -0.42 -0.93 16.13
C ASN A 140 0.50 0.27 16.43
N VAL A 141 1.69 0.25 15.82
CA VAL A 141 2.71 1.30 15.93
C VAL A 141 2.67 2.32 14.79
N ILE A 142 1.88 2.06 13.74
CA ILE A 142 1.81 2.91 12.54
C ILE A 142 0.57 3.80 12.59
N ARG A 143 -0.62 3.22 12.82
CA ARG A 143 -1.90 3.93 12.94
C ARG A 143 -2.22 4.34 14.37
N THR A 144 -1.24 4.94 15.07
CA THR A 144 -1.32 5.23 16.51
C THR A 144 -2.53 6.08 16.90
N GLU A 145 -2.99 6.95 16.01
CA GLU A 145 -4.15 7.81 16.14
C GLU A 145 -5.48 7.04 16.27
N ALA A 146 -5.56 5.83 15.71
CA ALA A 146 -6.74 5.00 15.80
C ALA A 146 -6.81 4.20 17.11
N GLY A 147 -5.67 4.03 17.79
CA GLY A 147 -5.56 3.30 19.06
C GLY A 147 -6.14 1.88 18.96
N CYS A 148 -7.02 1.53 19.91
CA CYS A 148 -7.73 0.25 19.95
C CYS A 148 -8.93 0.21 18.99
N ASN A 149 -9.27 1.30 18.31
CA ASN A 149 -10.40 1.33 17.36
C ASN A 149 -9.95 0.93 15.94
N TRP A 150 -9.03 -0.04 15.87
CA TRP A 150 -8.42 -0.46 14.63
C TRP A 150 -7.82 -1.85 14.76
N MET A 151 -7.98 -2.66 13.72
CA MET A 151 -7.26 -3.91 13.52
C MET A 151 -6.90 -4.06 12.05
N GLY A 152 -5.67 -4.52 11.77
CA GLY A 152 -5.19 -4.67 10.40
C GLY A 152 -4.13 -5.74 10.21
N VAL A 153 -3.87 -6.01 8.93
CA VAL A 153 -2.79 -6.87 8.46
C VAL A 153 -1.89 -6.04 7.57
N ALA A 154 -0.59 -6.12 7.78
CA ALA A 154 0.39 -5.43 6.95
C ALA A 154 1.63 -6.28 6.76
N GLY A 155 2.55 -5.83 5.91
CA GLY A 155 3.83 -6.48 5.74
C GLY A 155 4.52 -6.07 4.47
N GLN A 156 5.53 -6.84 4.08
CA GLN A 156 6.37 -6.59 2.92
C GLN A 156 6.62 -7.88 2.13
N ALA A 157 6.89 -7.74 0.84
CA ALA A 157 7.46 -8.81 0.02
C ALA A 157 8.93 -8.50 -0.31
N PHE A 158 9.78 -9.52 -0.25
CA PHE A 158 11.21 -9.43 -0.55
C PHE A 158 11.61 -10.39 -1.66
N SER A 159 12.54 -9.95 -2.53
CA SER A 159 13.14 -10.78 -3.57
C SER A 159 14.21 -11.71 -3.00
N LEU A 160 14.80 -12.56 -3.86
CA LEU A 160 15.93 -13.44 -3.50
C LEU A 160 17.12 -12.68 -2.89
N ASN A 161 17.31 -11.42 -3.29
CA ASN A 161 18.39 -10.56 -2.80
C ASN A 161 17.99 -9.75 -1.55
N LYS A 162 16.86 -10.10 -0.91
CA LYS A 162 16.27 -9.37 0.22
C LYS A 162 15.91 -7.92 -0.09
N SER A 163 15.78 -7.58 -1.37
CA SER A 163 15.32 -6.26 -1.80
C SER A 163 13.79 -6.21 -1.75
N PRO A 164 13.17 -5.09 -1.34
CA PRO A 164 11.72 -4.95 -1.35
C PRO A 164 11.18 -5.11 -2.78
N VAL A 165 10.08 -5.84 -2.91
CA VAL A 165 9.36 -6.02 -4.18
C VAL A 165 8.14 -5.12 -4.17
N VAL A 166 7.90 -4.44 -5.29
CA VAL A 166 6.77 -3.52 -5.50
C VAL A 166 5.95 -3.97 -6.70
N GLY A 167 4.67 -3.60 -6.73
CA GLY A 167 3.77 -3.90 -7.84
C GLY A 167 3.21 -5.34 -7.90
N LEU A 168 3.37 -6.13 -6.84
CA LEU A 168 2.63 -7.39 -6.66
C LEU A 168 1.36 -7.14 -5.86
N PHE A 169 0.34 -7.96 -6.09
CA PHE A 169 -0.91 -7.87 -5.34
C PHE A 169 -0.89 -8.81 -4.14
N ILE A 170 -1.44 -8.36 -3.02
CA ILE A 170 -1.82 -9.20 -1.89
C ILE A 170 -3.34 -9.26 -1.89
N GLN A 171 -3.88 -10.46 -1.78
CA GLN A 171 -5.30 -10.68 -1.57
C GLN A 171 -5.53 -11.11 -0.11
N LEU A 172 -6.52 -10.50 0.54
CA LEU A 172 -6.97 -10.88 1.88
C LEU A 172 -8.41 -11.37 1.79
N GLY A 173 -8.70 -12.51 2.41
CA GLY A 173 -10.05 -13.07 2.45
C GLY A 173 -10.25 -14.03 3.60
N GLY A 174 -11.44 -14.65 3.66
CA GLY A 174 -11.79 -15.65 4.68
C GLY A 174 -13.07 -15.29 5.41
N THR A 175 -13.13 -15.62 6.70
CA THR A 175 -14.26 -15.26 7.58
C THR A 175 -13.76 -14.58 8.85
N LEU A 176 -14.52 -13.59 9.33
CA LEU A 176 -14.25 -12.88 10.57
C LEU A 176 -15.55 -12.78 11.37
N ASN A 177 -15.50 -13.10 12.67
CA ASN A 177 -16.68 -13.08 13.54
C ASN A 177 -17.86 -13.92 13.02
N GLY A 178 -17.58 -15.04 12.35
CA GLY A 178 -18.59 -15.92 11.74
C GLY A 178 -19.23 -15.41 10.44
N GLN A 179 -18.84 -14.23 9.95
CA GLN A 179 -19.32 -13.66 8.69
C GLN A 179 -18.27 -13.81 7.58
N LEU A 180 -18.73 -13.95 6.34
CA LEU A 180 -17.85 -13.94 5.17
C LEU A 180 -17.18 -12.56 5.06
N PHE A 181 -15.85 -12.56 5.03
CA PHE A 181 -15.07 -11.34 4.91
C PHE A 181 -15.00 -10.93 3.44
N GLU A 182 -15.27 -9.66 3.14
CA GLU A 182 -15.13 -9.12 1.79
C GLU A 182 -13.68 -9.27 1.34
N THR A 183 -13.47 -9.82 0.14
CA THR A 183 -12.11 -10.04 -0.35
C THR A 183 -11.47 -8.69 -0.72
N LEU A 184 -10.41 -8.33 -0.01
CA LEU A 184 -9.67 -7.10 -0.25
C LEU A 184 -8.41 -7.39 -1.08
N LEU A 185 -8.03 -6.42 -1.90
CA LEU A 185 -6.78 -6.41 -2.64
C LEU A 185 -5.97 -5.18 -2.25
N SER A 186 -4.68 -5.36 -2.02
CA SER A 186 -3.70 -4.30 -1.81
C SER A 186 -2.47 -4.61 -2.65
N MET A 187 -1.59 -3.63 -2.83
CA MET A 187 -0.41 -3.80 -3.68
C MET A 187 0.85 -3.50 -2.87
N THR A 188 1.88 -4.31 -3.03
CA THR A 188 3.18 -4.06 -2.40
C THR A 188 3.76 -2.75 -2.91
N GLY A 189 4.19 -1.87 -1.99
CA GLY A 189 4.71 -0.54 -2.26
C GLY A 189 3.71 0.59 -2.09
N THR A 190 2.47 0.33 -1.70
CA THR A 190 1.47 1.38 -1.40
C THR A 190 1.47 1.82 0.06
N ALA A 191 1.97 0.99 0.98
CA ALA A 191 2.05 1.30 2.41
C ALA A 191 3.51 1.46 2.86
N ILE A 192 4.16 2.52 2.39
CA ILE A 192 5.60 2.78 2.59
C ILE A 192 6.03 2.90 4.07
N GLU A 193 5.07 3.15 4.97
CA GLU A 193 5.30 3.18 6.43
C GLU A 193 5.75 1.82 6.97
N TYR A 194 5.41 0.73 6.26
CA TYR A 194 5.88 -0.62 6.54
C TYR A 194 7.18 -0.98 5.81
N GLY A 195 7.73 -0.07 5.00
CA GLY A 195 8.90 -0.26 4.13
C GLY A 195 8.56 -0.15 2.64
N GLN A 196 9.57 -0.09 1.77
CA GLN A 196 9.37 0.20 0.33
C GLN A 196 8.49 -0.83 -0.39
N GLY A 197 8.47 -2.09 0.07
CA GLY A 197 7.61 -3.16 -0.45
C GLY A 197 6.32 -3.34 0.35
N GLY A 198 5.95 -2.34 1.15
CA GLY A 198 4.92 -2.40 2.16
C GLY A 198 3.50 -2.45 1.60
N TYR A 199 2.63 -3.23 2.25
CA TYR A 199 1.19 -3.25 2.02
C TYR A 199 0.45 -3.22 3.36
N GLU A 200 -0.81 -2.79 3.33
CA GLU A 200 -1.68 -2.73 4.52
C GLU A 200 -3.12 -3.06 4.12
N PHE A 201 -3.84 -3.67 5.07
CA PHE A 201 -5.28 -3.84 5.09
C PHE A 201 -5.83 -3.41 6.43
N VAL A 202 -6.88 -2.60 6.41
CA VAL A 202 -7.73 -2.38 7.59
C VAL A 202 -8.85 -3.43 7.55
N ILE A 203 -8.97 -4.19 8.62
CA ILE A 203 -9.88 -5.35 8.70
C ILE A 203 -11.11 -5.03 9.54
N ALA A 204 -10.93 -4.28 10.62
CA ALA A 204 -12.01 -3.87 11.50
C ALA A 204 -11.68 -2.57 12.26
N ASP A 205 -12.71 -1.97 12.83
CA ASP A 205 -12.66 -0.79 13.71
C ASP A 205 -12.38 -1.15 15.18
N LYS A 206 -12.02 -2.40 15.46
CA LYS A 206 -11.55 -2.89 16.77
C LYS A 206 -10.91 -4.29 16.63
N PRO A 207 -10.06 -4.71 17.58
CA PRO A 207 -9.55 -6.08 17.65
C PRO A 207 -10.67 -7.10 17.77
N ILE A 208 -10.64 -8.11 16.89
CA ILE A 208 -11.57 -9.23 16.90
C ILE A 208 -10.73 -10.50 16.84
N ALA A 209 -10.87 -11.36 17.84
CA ALA A 209 -10.18 -12.64 17.84
C ALA A 209 -10.73 -13.60 16.78
N SER A 210 -9.85 -14.28 16.07
CA SER A 210 -10.19 -15.33 15.11
C SER A 210 -9.04 -16.32 15.02
N SER A 211 -9.33 -17.58 14.66
CA SER A 211 -8.29 -18.61 14.54
C SER A 211 -8.32 -19.27 13.18
N LYS A 212 -7.28 -19.02 12.39
CA LYS A 212 -7.08 -19.55 11.03
C LYS A 212 -8.29 -19.42 10.11
N THR A 213 -9.12 -18.40 10.29
CA THR A 213 -10.29 -18.14 9.45
C THR A 213 -10.02 -17.09 8.37
N LEU A 214 -9.05 -16.20 8.60
CA LEU A 214 -8.55 -15.25 7.62
C LEU A 214 -7.26 -15.74 6.99
N TRP A 215 -7.03 -15.34 5.74
CA TRP A 215 -5.82 -15.66 4.99
C TRP A 215 -5.38 -14.50 4.10
N VAL A 216 -4.08 -14.49 3.79
CA VAL A 216 -3.50 -13.65 2.74
C VAL A 216 -2.81 -14.49 1.67
N GLN A 217 -2.78 -14.01 0.44
CA GLN A 217 -2.09 -14.66 -0.68
C GLN A 217 -1.43 -13.61 -1.58
N LEU A 218 -0.20 -13.86 -1.99
CA LEU A 218 0.51 -13.02 -2.95
C LEU A 218 0.15 -13.46 -4.38
N LEU A 219 -0.12 -12.48 -5.24
CA LEU A 219 -0.52 -12.65 -6.64
C LEU A 219 0.33 -11.78 -7.57
N ASP A 220 0.44 -12.18 -8.84
CA ASP A 220 1.03 -11.36 -9.89
C ASP A 220 0.02 -10.37 -10.52
N GLN A 221 0.45 -9.64 -11.54
CA GLN A 221 -0.38 -8.66 -12.26
C GLN A 221 -1.54 -9.29 -13.05
N SER A 222 -1.51 -10.60 -13.27
CA SER A 222 -2.56 -11.37 -13.94
C SER A 222 -3.46 -12.11 -12.93
N ASN A 223 -3.36 -11.78 -11.64
CA ASN A 223 -4.03 -12.46 -10.53
C ASN A 223 -3.66 -13.94 -10.37
N MET A 224 -2.51 -14.37 -10.91
CA MET A 224 -2.01 -15.73 -10.68
C MET A 224 -1.33 -15.82 -9.31
N PRO A 225 -1.57 -16.89 -8.54
CA PRO A 225 -0.99 -17.04 -7.22
C PRO A 225 0.52 -17.27 -7.26
N LEU A 226 1.25 -16.43 -6.53
CA LEU A 226 2.69 -16.48 -6.34
C LEU A 226 3.10 -17.10 -5.00
N SER A 227 2.14 -17.30 -4.09
CA SER A 227 2.31 -17.97 -2.80
C SER A 227 1.13 -18.90 -2.48
N ASP A 228 1.30 -19.75 -1.47
CA ASP A 228 0.19 -20.38 -0.76
C ASP A 228 -0.69 -19.33 -0.06
N LYS A 229 -1.92 -19.73 0.29
CA LYS A 229 -2.76 -18.97 1.24
C LYS A 229 -2.19 -19.15 2.65
N ILE A 230 -1.83 -18.03 3.26
CA ILE A 230 -1.29 -18.00 4.63
C ILE A 230 -2.42 -17.68 5.58
N TYR A 231 -2.90 -18.69 6.30
CA TYR A 231 -3.93 -18.52 7.33
C TYR A 231 -3.31 -18.05 8.65
N PHE A 232 -3.90 -17.03 9.25
CA PHE A 232 -3.38 -16.40 10.47
C PHE A 232 -4.45 -16.24 11.53
N ASP A 233 -4.01 -15.98 12.76
CA ASP A 233 -4.86 -15.73 13.91
C ASP A 233 -4.92 -14.22 14.18
N THR A 234 -6.06 -13.74 14.63
CA THR A 234 -6.24 -12.38 15.14
C THR A 234 -6.63 -12.42 16.61
N TYR A 235 -6.49 -11.28 17.29
CA TYR A 235 -6.54 -11.20 18.74
C TYR A 235 -7.56 -10.16 19.19
N ALA A 236 -8.05 -10.31 20.43
CA ALA A 236 -8.93 -9.31 21.06
C ALA A 236 -8.14 -8.26 21.84
N GLU A 237 -6.86 -8.54 22.12
CA GLU A 237 -5.96 -7.64 22.83
C GLU A 237 -5.52 -6.46 21.94
N CYS A 238 -5.58 -5.24 22.47
CA CYS A 238 -5.15 -4.02 21.75
C CYS A 238 -3.66 -4.06 21.37
N GLU A 239 -2.85 -4.75 22.17
CA GLU A 239 -1.41 -4.90 21.99
C GLU A 239 -1.06 -5.93 20.89
N LYS A 240 -2.08 -6.48 20.21
CA LYS A 240 -1.94 -7.49 19.14
C LYS A 240 -2.89 -7.18 17.97
N ASN A 241 -3.21 -5.91 17.76
CA ASN A 241 -4.16 -5.48 16.75
C ASN A 241 -3.56 -5.26 15.34
N LEU A 242 -2.25 -5.47 15.18
CA LEU A 242 -1.57 -5.48 13.89
C LEU A 242 -0.90 -6.83 13.64
N ILE A 243 -1.31 -7.52 12.57
CA ILE A 243 -0.68 -8.78 12.15
C ILE A 243 0.32 -8.50 11.01
N LEU A 244 1.60 -8.64 11.27
CA LEU A 244 2.67 -8.51 10.29
C LEU A 244 2.93 -9.84 9.57
N ILE A 245 2.76 -9.84 8.25
CA ILE A 245 2.96 -11.00 7.39
C ILE A 245 3.90 -10.61 6.25
N ASN A 246 5.11 -11.13 6.26
CA ASN A 246 6.07 -10.86 5.21
C ASN A 246 6.26 -12.08 4.29
N PHE A 247 6.60 -11.81 3.04
CA PHE A 247 6.89 -12.83 2.04
C PHE A 247 8.35 -12.70 1.56
N THR A 248 8.95 -13.82 1.21
CA THR A 248 10.30 -13.89 0.63
C THR A 248 10.27 -14.79 -0.58
N GLN A 249 10.90 -14.34 -1.66
CA GLN A 249 11.09 -15.12 -2.87
C GLN A 249 12.11 -16.25 -2.62
N VAL A 250 11.88 -17.41 -3.22
CA VAL A 250 12.71 -18.61 -3.05
C VAL A 250 13.26 -19.20 -4.35
N LYS A 251 12.83 -18.70 -5.51
CA LYS A 251 13.34 -19.07 -6.84
C LYS A 251 12.99 -18.04 -7.90
#